data_AF-A0A3B4V2B4-F1
#
_entry.id   AF-A0A3B4V2B4-F1
#
_cell.length_a   1.000
_cell.length_b   1.000
_cell.length_c   1.000
_cell.angle_alpha   90.00
_cell.angle_beta   90.00
_cell.angle_gamma   90.00
#
_symmetry.space_group_name_H-M   'P 1'
#
loop_
_entity.id
_entity.type
_entity.pdbx_description
1 polymer ?
#
loop_
_entity_poly.entity_id
_entity_poly.type
_entity_poly.pdbx_seq_one_letter_code
_entity_poly.pdbx_strand_id
1 'polypeptide(L)'
;MADKEPDGLKMKREIGLIGGVALVSGTMIGSGIFMSPQFVLGYVGSPGASLVIWALSGVVALFGALSYTELGTIISESGGDFIYILRIYGSGPAFFAAFTFILVVKPFSIAAMAISIAEYAVAPFYTGCPPPQLVVKCAAAVTILVVAIMTFLKQMLPVSLKYKDTHTNCVNLKKKKFIK
;
A
#
# COMPACT_ATOMS: atom_id res chain seq x y z
N MET A 1 26.42 9.96 -37.27
CA MET A 1 25.48 8.97 -36.73
C MET A 1 25.10 9.44 -35.33
N ALA A 2 23.99 10.16 -35.22
CA ALA A 2 23.46 10.62 -33.94
C ALA A 2 22.23 9.76 -33.65
N ASP A 3 22.38 8.84 -32.71
CA ASP A 3 21.29 8.00 -32.21
C ASP A 3 20.32 8.90 -31.44
N LYS A 4 19.09 9.02 -31.95
CA LYS A 4 18.00 9.70 -31.24
C LYS A 4 17.46 8.72 -30.21
N GLU A 5 17.87 8.88 -28.95
CA GLU A 5 17.19 8.25 -27.82
C GLU A 5 15.70 8.63 -27.86
N PRO A 6 14.77 7.67 -27.69
CA PRO A 6 13.35 7.96 -27.70
C PRO A 6 12.99 8.84 -26.49
N ASP A 7 12.36 10.00 -26.74
CA ASP A 7 11.80 10.89 -25.72
C ASP A 7 11.01 10.07 -24.69
N GLY A 8 11.60 9.88 -23.51
CA GLY A 8 10.97 9.17 -22.41
C GLY A 8 9.66 9.86 -22.04
N LEU A 9 8.57 9.10 -21.96
CA LEU A 9 7.26 9.56 -21.52
C LEU A 9 7.37 10.15 -20.09
N LYS A 10 7.63 11.46 -20.00
CA LYS A 10 7.65 12.18 -18.72
C LYS A 10 6.24 12.23 -18.18
N MET A 11 5.97 11.45 -17.13
CA MET A 11 4.72 11.56 -16.39
C MET A 11 4.55 12.97 -15.84
N LYS A 12 3.39 13.56 -16.09
CA LYS A 12 3.04 14.89 -15.59
C LYS A 12 3.02 14.84 -14.06
N ARG A 13 3.87 15.64 -13.41
CA ARG A 13 3.87 15.79 -11.95
C ARG A 13 2.66 16.63 -11.53
N GLU A 14 1.55 15.95 -11.26
CA GLU A 14 0.27 16.60 -10.89
C GLU A 14 0.05 16.73 -9.38
N ILE A 15 0.98 16.29 -8.54
CA ILE A 15 0.83 16.36 -7.08
C ILE A 15 1.51 17.64 -6.57
N GLY A 16 0.70 18.63 -6.20
CA GLY A 16 1.16 19.84 -5.49
C GLY A 16 1.39 19.59 -4.00
N LEU A 17 1.95 20.59 -3.28
CA LEU A 17 2.29 20.47 -1.85
C LEU A 17 1.11 20.03 -0.99
N ILE A 18 -0.04 20.69 -1.12
CA ILE A 18 -1.25 20.37 -0.35
C ILE A 18 -1.76 18.96 -0.68
N GLY A 19 -1.74 18.60 -1.97
CA GLY A 19 -2.12 17.26 -2.41
C GLY A 19 -1.19 16.17 -1.87
N GLY A 20 0.12 16.45 -1.80
CA GLY A 20 1.11 15.55 -1.22
C GLY A 20 0.92 15.35 0.28
N VAL A 21 0.73 16.43 1.04
CA VAL A 21 0.48 16.35 2.49
C VAL A 21 -0.82 15.60 2.78
N ALA A 22 -1.90 15.90 2.04
CA ALA A 22 -3.16 15.19 2.18
C ALA A 22 -3.00 13.69 1.89
N LEU A 23 -2.30 13.33 0.81
CA LEU A 23 -2.03 11.93 0.46
C LEU A 23 -1.25 11.21 1.56
N VAL A 24 -0.15 11.79 2.05
CA VAL A 24 0.69 11.18 3.09
C VAL A 24 -0.06 11.05 4.41
N SER A 25 -0.85 12.06 4.80
CA SER A 25 -1.67 11.99 6.00
C SER A 25 -2.73 10.88 5.92
N GLY A 26 -3.35 10.69 4.74
CA GLY A 26 -4.36 9.67 4.51
C GLY A 26 -3.80 8.25 4.46
N THR A 27 -2.56 8.07 4.01
CA THR A 27 -1.90 6.74 3.99
C THR A 27 -1.31 6.35 5.35
N MET A 28 -0.93 7.32 6.18
CA MET A 28 -0.43 7.04 7.54
C MET A 28 -1.55 6.72 8.54
N ILE A 29 -2.70 7.40 8.46
CA ILE A 29 -3.82 7.14 9.36
C ILE A 29 -4.54 5.86 8.93
N GLY A 30 -4.23 4.74 9.60
CA GLY A 30 -4.84 3.43 9.35
C GLY A 30 -5.74 2.94 10.49
N SER A 31 -6.32 1.75 10.30
CA SER A 31 -7.15 1.05 11.32
C SER A 31 -6.38 0.66 12.59
N GLY A 32 -5.04 0.73 12.55
CA GLY A 32 -4.17 0.44 13.70
C GLY A 32 -4.43 1.33 14.91
N ILE A 33 -5.07 2.50 14.77
CA ILE A 33 -5.42 3.36 15.91
C ILE A 33 -6.43 2.72 16.87
N PHE A 34 -7.26 1.78 16.39
CA PHE A 34 -8.24 1.09 17.25
C PHE A 34 -7.60 -0.07 18.01
N MET A 35 -6.61 -0.74 17.42
CA MET A 35 -5.91 -1.88 18.04
C MET A 35 -4.73 -1.45 18.92
N SER A 36 -3.91 -0.50 18.48
CA SER A 36 -2.64 -0.22 19.14
C SER A 36 -2.78 0.27 20.59
N PRO A 37 -3.75 1.12 20.96
CA PRO A 37 -3.87 1.63 22.33
C PRO A 37 -4.19 0.54 23.36
N GLN A 38 -5.03 -0.45 23.03
CA GLN A 38 -5.33 -1.56 23.95
C GLN A 38 -4.10 -2.41 24.23
N PHE A 39 -3.26 -2.67 23.22
CA PHE A 39 -2.00 -3.40 23.43
C PHE A 39 -1.02 -2.59 24.28
N VAL A 40 -0.78 -1.32 23.94
CA VAL A 40 0.15 -0.47 24.69
C VAL A 40 -0.31 -0.32 26.15
N LEU A 41 -1.58 -0.07 26.39
CA LEU A 41 -2.11 0.05 27.74
C LEU A 41 -2.07 -1.28 28.50
N GLY A 42 -2.32 -2.40 27.83
CA GLY A 42 -2.25 -3.74 28.41
C GLY A 42 -0.84 -4.12 28.89
N TYR A 43 0.21 -3.71 28.17
CA TYR A 43 1.60 -3.96 28.58
C TYR A 43 2.13 -2.97 29.62
N VAL A 44 1.68 -1.71 29.58
CA VAL A 44 2.23 -0.62 30.41
C VAL A 44 1.45 -0.45 31.72
N GLY A 45 0.16 -0.80 31.73
CA GLY A 45 -0.71 -0.74 32.91
C GLY A 45 -1.14 0.67 33.36
N SER A 46 -0.48 1.73 32.89
CA SER A 46 -0.80 3.13 33.23
C SER A 46 -1.11 3.98 31.99
N PRO A 47 -2.23 4.75 31.99
CA PRO A 47 -2.60 5.59 30.86
C PRO A 47 -1.61 6.73 30.62
N GLY A 48 -1.02 7.31 31.68
CA GLY A 48 -0.03 8.38 31.54
C GLY A 48 1.25 7.89 30.84
N ALA A 49 1.75 6.72 31.23
CA ALA A 49 2.91 6.12 30.59
C ALA A 49 2.63 5.69 29.13
N SER A 50 1.39 5.26 28.82
CA SER A 50 0.99 4.94 27.44
C SER A 50 1.06 6.14 26.49
N LEU A 51 0.71 7.34 26.97
CA LEU A 51 0.81 8.59 26.19
C LEU A 51 2.26 8.99 25.91
N VAL A 52 3.15 8.79 26.89
CA VAL A 52 4.59 9.04 26.72
C VAL A 52 5.17 8.11 25.65
N ILE A 53 4.83 6.83 25.67
CA ILE A 53 5.28 5.85 24.66
C ILE A 53 4.76 6.24 23.26
N TRP A 54 3.50 6.67 23.17
CA TRP A 54 2.94 7.20 21.93
C TRP A 54 3.73 8.40 21.41
N ALA A 55 4.02 9.39 22.26
CA ALA A 55 4.82 10.54 21.88
C ALA A 55 6.23 10.15 21.42
N LEU A 56 6.91 9.25 22.13
CA LEU A 56 8.23 8.74 21.75
C LEU A 56 8.21 8.00 20.41
N SER A 57 7.17 7.18 20.16
CA SER A 57 7.02 6.48 18.88
C SER A 57 6.84 7.46 17.71
N GLY A 58 6.14 8.57 17.93
CA GLY A 58 5.99 9.65 16.94
C GLY A 58 7.32 10.33 16.63
N VAL A 59 8.17 10.57 17.64
CA VAL A 59 9.51 11.14 17.44
C VAL A 59 10.40 10.19 16.64
N VAL A 60 10.38 8.88 16.94
CA VAL A 60 11.12 7.88 16.17
C VAL A 60 10.63 7.81 14.73
N ALA A 61 9.32 7.86 14.50
CA ALA A 61 8.74 7.89 13.16
C ALA A 61 9.15 9.14 12.37
N LEU A 62 9.26 10.30 13.03
CA LEU A 62 9.73 11.54 12.42
C LEU A 62 11.19 11.41 11.92
N PHE A 63 12.09 10.87 12.74
CA PHE A 63 13.47 10.63 12.31
C PHE A 63 13.54 9.63 11.14
N GLY A 64 12.72 8.59 11.16
CA GLY A 64 12.57 7.66 10.04
C GLY A 64 12.13 8.38 8.76
N ALA A 65 11.11 9.22 8.84
CA ALA A 65 10.60 9.99 7.69
C ALA A 65 11.64 10.97 7.13
N LEU A 66 12.41 11.65 7.99
CA LEU A 66 13.50 12.54 7.56
C LEU A 66 14.59 11.77 6.81
N SER A 67 15.02 10.62 7.34
CA SER A 67 16.03 9.79 6.67
C SER A 67 15.57 9.26 5.31
N TYR A 68 14.29 8.88 5.19
CA TYR A 68 13.69 8.47 3.93
C TYR A 68 13.52 9.63 2.95
N THR A 69 13.30 10.85 3.45
CA THR A 69 13.20 12.06 2.63
C THR A 69 14.54 12.37 1.98
N GLU A 70 15.64 12.34 2.73
CA GLU A 70 17.00 12.49 2.19
C GLU A 70 17.26 11.49 1.07
N LEU A 71 16.97 10.20 1.32
CA LEU A 71 17.17 9.16 0.31
C LEU A 71 16.28 9.34 -0.94
N GLY A 72 15.03 9.77 -0.76
CA GLY A 72 14.10 10.05 -1.84
C GLY A 72 14.43 11.31 -2.66
N THR A 73 15.16 12.26 -2.08
CA THR A 73 15.68 13.42 -2.82
C THR A 73 16.92 13.09 -3.65
N ILE A 74 17.73 12.11 -3.20
CA ILE A 74 18.93 11.66 -3.91
C ILE A 74 18.56 10.74 -5.08
N ILE A 75 17.66 9.78 -4.87
CA ILE A 75 17.30 8.76 -5.85
C ILE A 75 15.86 8.98 -6.32
N SER A 76 15.69 9.83 -7.34
CA SER A 76 14.36 10.21 -7.85
C SER A 76 13.79 9.26 -8.94
N GLU A 77 14.17 7.99 -8.91
CA GLU A 77 13.73 6.99 -9.87
C GLU A 77 12.42 6.30 -9.46
N SER A 78 11.67 5.81 -10.46
CA SER A 78 10.41 5.10 -10.20
C SER A 78 10.67 3.66 -9.73
N GLY A 79 10.18 3.30 -8.55
CA GLY A 79 10.21 1.93 -8.04
C GLY A 79 10.26 1.78 -6.51
N GLY A 80 10.25 2.91 -5.78
CA GLY A 80 10.14 2.93 -4.32
C GLY A 80 11.34 2.28 -3.63
N ASP A 81 11.08 1.61 -2.51
CA ASP A 81 12.13 1.02 -1.65
C ASP A 81 13.03 0.02 -2.40
N PHE A 82 12.50 -0.66 -3.42
CA PHE A 82 13.26 -1.61 -4.23
C PHE A 82 14.44 -0.94 -4.95
N ILE A 83 14.25 0.26 -5.49
CA ILE A 83 15.30 0.97 -6.24
C ILE A 83 16.40 1.45 -5.32
N TYR A 84 16.08 1.83 -4.09
CA TYR A 84 17.09 2.18 -3.09
C TYR A 84 18.02 1.00 -2.80
N ILE A 85 17.46 -0.19 -2.62
CA ILE A 85 18.25 -1.41 -2.37
C ILE A 85 19.05 -1.78 -3.63
N LEU A 86 18.44 -1.70 -4.82
CA LEU A 86 19.11 -1.99 -6.08
C LEU A 86 20.31 -1.08 -6.33
N ARG A 87 20.20 0.21 -5.99
CA ARG A 87 21.27 1.18 -6.21
C ARG A 87 22.43 1.04 -5.22
N ILE A 88 22.14 0.69 -3.96
CA ILE A 88 23.14 0.60 -2.89
C ILE A 88 23.81 -0.78 -2.86
N TYR A 89 23.04 -1.86 -3.03
CA TYR A 89 23.49 -3.24 -2.84
C TYR A 89 23.58 -4.07 -4.14
N GLY A 90 23.11 -3.53 -5.27
CA GLY A 90 23.11 -4.23 -6.55
C GLY A 90 22.01 -5.28 -6.70
N SER A 91 22.02 -6.01 -7.82
CA SER A 91 20.90 -6.85 -8.26
C SER A 91 20.61 -8.08 -7.39
N GLY A 92 21.63 -8.69 -6.79
CA GLY A 92 21.47 -9.91 -5.98
C GLY A 92 20.64 -9.68 -4.72
N PRO A 93 21.09 -8.81 -3.79
CA PRO A 93 20.34 -8.47 -2.58
C PRO A 93 18.98 -7.83 -2.86
N ALA A 94 18.88 -7.04 -3.92
CA ALA A 94 17.61 -6.43 -4.34
C ALA A 94 16.56 -7.49 -4.71
N PHE A 95 16.94 -8.56 -5.40
CA PHE A 95 16.02 -9.65 -5.73
C PHE A 95 15.48 -10.35 -4.48
N PHE A 96 16.35 -10.70 -3.52
CA PHE A 96 15.92 -11.33 -2.27
C PHE A 96 15.03 -10.41 -1.43
N ALA A 97 15.35 -9.11 -1.37
CA ALA A 97 14.52 -8.13 -0.68
C ALA A 97 13.12 -8.03 -1.32
N ALA A 98 13.04 -7.94 -2.64
CA ALA A 98 11.76 -7.94 -3.36
C ALA A 98 10.97 -9.24 -3.13
N PHE A 99 11.64 -10.38 -3.16
CA PHE A 99 11.04 -11.69 -2.95
C PHE A 99 10.42 -11.80 -1.55
N THR A 100 11.18 -11.47 -0.50
CA THR A 100 10.66 -11.48 0.88
C THR A 100 9.54 -10.46 1.06
N PHE A 101 9.65 -9.28 0.45
CA PHE A 101 8.60 -8.27 0.54
C PHE A 101 7.28 -8.74 -0.07
N ILE A 102 7.33 -9.37 -1.25
CA ILE A 102 6.15 -9.85 -1.97
C ILE A 102 5.56 -11.11 -1.32
N LEU A 103 6.40 -12.08 -0.92
CA LEU A 103 5.93 -13.36 -0.40
C LEU A 103 5.61 -13.36 1.10
N VAL A 104 6.26 -12.50 1.88
CA VAL A 104 6.11 -12.53 3.35
C VAL A 104 5.41 -11.27 3.82
N VAL A 105 6.00 -10.11 3.56
CA VAL A 105 5.54 -8.85 4.17
C VAL A 105 4.14 -8.47 3.69
N LYS A 106 3.89 -8.49 2.38
CA LYS A 106 2.58 -8.12 1.82
C LYS A 106 1.43 -9.03 2.26
N PRO A 107 1.50 -10.37 2.13
CA PRO A 107 0.41 -11.23 2.58
C PRO A 107 0.25 -11.19 4.10
N PHE A 108 1.33 -11.07 4.87
CA PHE A 108 1.25 -10.93 6.32
C PHE A 108 0.48 -9.68 6.73
N SER A 109 0.77 -8.52 6.14
CA SER A 109 0.05 -7.28 6.43
C SER A 109 -1.44 -7.39 6.11
N ILE A 110 -1.80 -8.00 4.98
CA ILE A 110 -3.21 -8.21 4.59
C ILE A 110 -3.91 -9.16 5.58
N ALA A 111 -3.25 -10.25 5.97
CA ALA A 111 -3.78 -11.21 6.93
C ALA A 111 -4.00 -10.58 8.32
N ALA A 112 -3.02 -9.81 8.82
CA ALA A 112 -3.13 -9.13 10.11
C ALA A 112 -4.28 -8.11 10.13
N MET A 113 -4.44 -7.32 9.07
CA MET A 113 -5.57 -6.39 8.95
C MET A 113 -6.91 -7.13 8.87
N ALA A 114 -6.99 -8.22 8.10
CA ALA A 114 -8.22 -9.00 7.97
C ALA A 114 -8.66 -9.65 9.28
N ILE A 115 -7.71 -10.22 10.05
CA ILE A 115 -7.99 -10.78 11.37
C ILE A 115 -8.50 -9.70 12.32
N SER A 116 -7.85 -8.52 12.32
CA SER A 116 -8.27 -7.40 13.16
C SER A 116 -9.71 -6.98 12.85
N ILE A 117 -10.07 -6.85 11.57
CA ILE A 117 -11.44 -6.52 11.15
C ILE A 117 -12.42 -7.62 11.58
N ALA A 118 -12.05 -8.88 11.45
CA ALA A 118 -12.88 -10.01 11.85
C ALA A 118 -13.14 -10.03 13.35
N GLU A 119 -12.14 -9.75 14.18
CA GLU A 119 -12.30 -9.67 15.64
C GLU A 119 -13.31 -8.58 16.04
N TYR A 120 -13.18 -7.38 15.47
CA TYR A 120 -14.12 -6.29 15.75
C TYR A 120 -15.52 -6.53 15.17
N ALA A 121 -15.63 -7.17 14.01
CA ALA A 121 -16.93 -7.46 13.39
C ALA A 121 -17.71 -8.53 14.15
N VAL A 122 -17.01 -9.50 14.76
CA VAL A 122 -17.61 -10.61 15.50
C VAL A 122 -17.86 -10.26 16.98
N ALA A 123 -17.10 -9.32 17.55
CA ALA A 123 -17.24 -8.85 18.92
C ALA A 123 -18.69 -8.57 19.40
N PRO A 124 -19.57 -7.87 18.64
CA PRO A 124 -20.94 -7.60 19.09
C PRO A 124 -21.84 -8.84 19.18
N PHE A 125 -21.50 -9.94 18.50
CA PHE A 125 -22.29 -11.17 18.54
C PHE A 125 -21.93 -12.10 19.70
N TYR A 126 -20.81 -11.83 20.38
CA TYR A 126 -20.31 -12.61 21.51
C TYR A 126 -20.10 -11.70 22.72
N THR A 127 -21.20 -11.16 23.26
CA THR A 127 -21.19 -10.31 24.45
C THR A 127 -20.91 -11.14 25.71
N GLY A 128 -19.64 -11.26 26.11
CA GLY A 128 -19.23 -11.89 27.38
C GLY A 128 -18.43 -13.18 27.27
N CYS A 129 -18.21 -13.71 26.06
CA CYS A 129 -17.32 -14.84 25.81
C CYS A 129 -16.28 -14.47 24.74
N PRO A 130 -15.03 -14.95 24.86
CA PRO A 130 -14.06 -14.80 23.78
C PRO A 130 -14.58 -15.55 22.53
N PRO A 131 -14.61 -14.90 21.35
CA PRO A 131 -15.10 -15.54 20.14
C PRO A 131 -14.21 -16.73 19.76
N PRO A 132 -14.79 -17.87 19.33
CA PRO A 132 -14.01 -19.03 18.94
C PRO A 132 -13.11 -18.69 17.73
N GLN A 133 -11.84 -19.11 17.82
CA GLN A 133 -10.80 -18.86 16.81
C GLN A 133 -11.20 -19.31 15.39
N LEU A 134 -12.05 -20.33 15.28
CA LEU A 134 -12.57 -20.79 14.00
C LEU A 134 -13.44 -19.73 13.31
N VAL A 135 -14.34 -19.07 14.05
CA VAL A 135 -15.26 -18.06 13.52
C VAL A 135 -14.51 -16.82 13.07
N VAL A 136 -13.53 -16.37 13.86
CA VAL A 136 -12.66 -15.23 13.50
C VAL A 136 -11.87 -15.52 12.23
N LYS A 137 -11.29 -16.72 12.10
CA LYS A 137 -10.53 -17.13 10.89
C LYS A 137 -11.42 -17.24 9.66
N CYS A 138 -12.62 -17.82 9.79
CA CYS A 138 -13.58 -17.90 8.68
C CYS A 138 -14.05 -16.51 8.25
N ALA A 139 -14.38 -15.63 9.20
CA ALA A 139 -14.74 -14.25 8.91
C ALA A 139 -13.58 -13.49 8.23
N ALA A 140 -12.35 -13.65 8.72
CA ALA A 140 -11.16 -13.06 8.08
C ALA A 140 -10.99 -13.57 6.64
N ALA A 141 -11.13 -14.87 6.38
CA ALA A 141 -11.06 -15.42 5.03
C ALA A 141 -12.13 -14.83 4.09
N VAL A 142 -13.35 -14.66 4.58
CA VAL A 142 -14.43 -14.00 3.82
C VAL A 142 -14.08 -12.55 3.51
N THR A 143 -13.57 -11.78 4.49
CA THR A 143 -13.17 -10.39 4.25
C THR A 143 -12.04 -10.28 3.22
N ILE A 144 -11.05 -11.18 3.27
CA ILE A 144 -9.96 -11.23 2.29
C ILE A 144 -10.51 -11.52 0.89
N LEU A 145 -11.42 -12.50 0.76
CA LEU A 145 -12.04 -12.83 -0.53
C LEU A 145 -12.83 -11.65 -1.09
N VAL A 146 -13.62 -10.97 -0.27
CA VAL A 146 -14.37 -9.78 -0.69
C VAL A 146 -13.44 -8.67 -1.17
N VAL A 147 -12.39 -8.36 -0.40
CA VAL A 147 -11.41 -7.33 -0.78
C VAL A 147 -10.64 -7.74 -2.04
N ALA A 148 -10.27 -9.01 -2.19
CA ALA A 148 -9.61 -9.53 -3.38
C ALA A 148 -10.50 -9.39 -4.62
N ILE A 149 -11.79 -9.72 -4.50
CA ILE A 149 -12.75 -9.54 -5.60
C ILE A 149 -12.91 -8.06 -5.94
N MET A 150 -13.08 -7.19 -4.93
CA MET A 150 -13.22 -5.74 -5.16
C MET A 150 -12.00 -5.14 -5.84
N THR A 151 -10.80 -5.50 -5.39
CA THR A 151 -9.54 -5.02 -5.98
C THR A 151 -9.35 -5.56 -7.40
N PHE A 152 -9.66 -6.83 -7.64
CA PHE A 152 -9.64 -7.43 -8.96
C PHE A 152 -10.60 -6.72 -9.92
N LEU A 153 -11.86 -6.50 -9.52
CA LEU A 153 -12.86 -5.80 -10.32
C LEU A 153 -12.41 -4.36 -10.63
N LYS A 154 -11.90 -3.62 -9.64
CA LYS A 154 -11.40 -2.26 -9.86
C LYS A 154 -10.20 -2.21 -10.79
N GLN A 155 -9.32 -3.20 -10.75
CA GLN A 155 -8.15 -3.23 -11.62
C GLN A 155 -8.50 -3.67 -13.05
N MET A 156 -9.41 -4.62 -13.20
CA MET A 156 -9.83 -5.13 -14.50
C MET A 156 -10.68 -4.12 -15.26
N LEU A 157 -11.52 -3.33 -14.58
CA LEU A 157 -12.40 -2.33 -15.21
C LEU A 157 -11.66 -1.31 -16.11
N PRO A 158 -10.63 -0.56 -15.63
CA PRO A 158 -9.90 0.39 -16.47
C PRO A 158 -9.05 -0.29 -17.54
N VAL A 159 -8.55 -1.51 -17.30
CA VAL A 159 -7.82 -2.28 -18.32
C VAL A 159 -8.75 -2.67 -19.46
N SER A 160 -9.95 -3.17 -19.15
CA SER A 160 -10.96 -3.52 -20.16
C SER A 160 -11.47 -2.30 -20.92
N LEU A 161 -11.65 -1.14 -20.26
CA LEU A 161 -12.04 0.11 -20.93
C LEU A 161 -10.92 0.62 -21.86
N LYS A 162 -9.68 0.70 -21.37
CA LYS A 162 -8.52 1.14 -22.15
C LYS A 162 -8.24 0.20 -23.33
N TYR A 163 -8.46 -1.10 -23.16
CA TYR A 163 -8.40 -2.08 -24.26
C TYR A 163 -9.46 -1.78 -25.33
N LYS A 164 -10.71 -1.50 -24.93
CA LYS A 164 -11.81 -1.16 -25.84
C LYS A 164 -11.57 0.16 -26.59
N ASP A 165 -11.05 1.18 -25.92
CA ASP A 165 -10.71 2.47 -26.51
C ASP A 165 -9.52 2.38 -27.49
N THR A 166 -8.50 1.59 -27.15
CA THR A 166 -7.34 1.37 -28.02
C THR A 166 -7.76 0.60 -29.28
N HIS A 167 -8.59 -0.43 -29.14
CA HIS A 167 -9.09 -1.19 -30.28
C HIS A 167 -9.99 -0.36 -31.20
N THR A 168 -10.90 0.44 -30.64
CA THR A 168 -11.81 1.32 -31.40
C THR A 168 -11.04 2.43 -32.14
N ASN A 169 -10.02 3.02 -31.50
CA ASN A 169 -9.16 4.02 -32.14
C ASN A 169 -8.32 3.42 -33.29
N CYS A 170 -7.78 2.21 -33.14
CA CYS A 170 -7.04 1.53 -34.21
C CYS A 170 -7.91 1.21 -35.44
N VAL A 171 -9.16 0.76 -35.24
CA VAL A 171 -10.09 0.47 -36.35
C VAL A 171 -10.49 1.76 -37.08
N ASN A 172 -10.77 2.83 -36.34
CA ASN A 172 -11.10 4.13 -36.94
C ASN A 172 -9.91 4.77 -37.69
N LEU A 173 -8.69 4.59 -37.19
CA LEU A 173 -7.47 5.02 -37.89
C LEU A 173 -7.23 4.23 -39.18
N LYS A 174 -7.45 2.90 -39.19
CA LYS A 174 -7.38 2.09 -40.42
C LYS A 174 -8.44 2.49 -41.45
N LYS A 175 -9.68 2.78 -41.03
CA LYS A 175 -10.72 3.29 -41.94
C LYS A 175 -10.36 4.66 -42.53
N LYS A 176 -9.83 5.60 -41.73
CA LYS A 176 -9.37 6.91 -42.22
C LYS A 176 -8.20 6.81 -43.22
N LYS A 177 -7.39 5.75 -43.14
CA LYS A 177 -6.24 5.53 -44.04
C LYS A 177 -6.61 4.83 -45.35
N PHE A 178 -7.79 4.22 -45.44
CA PHE A 178 -8.30 3.53 -46.64
C PHE A 178 -9.23 4.41 -47.51
N ILE A 179 -9.71 5.52 -46.97
CA ILE A 179 -10.63 6.47 -47.65
C ILE A 179 -9.85 7.67 -48.25
N LYS A 180 -8.51 7.63 -48.17
CA LYS A 180 -7.60 8.63 -48.74
C LYS A 180 -6.66 7.93 -49.71
#